data_AF-A0A2V6NJV5-F1
#
_entry.id   AF-A0A2V6NJV5-F1
#
_cell.length_a   1.000
_cell.length_b   1.000
_cell.length_c   1.000
_cell.angle_alpha   90.00
_cell.angle_beta   90.00
_cell.angle_gamma   90.00
#
_symmetry.space_group_name_H-M   'P 1'
#
loop_
_entity.id
_entity.type
_entity.pdbx_description
1 polymer ?
#
loop_
_entity_poly.entity_id
_entity_poly.type
_entity_poly.pdbx_seq_one_letter_code
_entity_poly.pdbx_strand_id
1 'polypeptide(L)' 'TGTSGAEIGGAFGGEKQTGGGRESGSDCWKQYMRRQTNTINFSSELPLAQGIEFGTPDEGSATA' A
#
# COMPACT_ATOMS: atom_id res chain seq x y z
N THR A 1 9.20 -33.05 24.14
CA THR A 1 7.97 -32.31 24.48
C THR A 1 7.61 -31.44 23.29
N GLY A 2 6.39 -31.58 22.77
CA GLY A 2 6.05 -31.34 21.36
C GLY A 2 5.99 -29.87 20.92
N THR A 3 6.54 -29.59 19.75
CA THR A 3 6.52 -28.29 19.06
C THR A 3 5.36 -28.17 18.06
N SER A 4 4.46 -29.16 18.01
CA SER A 4 3.35 -29.25 17.04
C SER A 4 2.12 -28.41 17.41
N GLY A 5 2.20 -27.57 18.45
CA GLY A 5 1.12 -26.68 18.85
C GLY A 5 1.02 -25.50 17.88
N ALA A 6 0.17 -25.65 16.86
CA ALA A 6 -0.23 -24.58 15.95
C ALA A 6 -1.73 -24.67 15.70
N GLU A 7 -2.37 -23.52 15.50
CA GLU A 7 -3.80 -23.41 15.26
C GLU A 7 -4.09 -22.56 14.02
N ILE A 8 -5.22 -22.82 13.37
CA ILE A 8 -5.57 -22.21 12.08
C ILE A 8 -5.61 -20.67 12.13
N GLY A 9 -5.94 -20.10 13.30
CA GLY A 9 -6.04 -18.66 13.49
C GLY A 9 -4.69 -17.93 13.54
N GLY A 10 -3.60 -18.65 13.77
CA GLY A 10 -2.24 -18.09 13.84
C GLY A 10 -1.54 -18.06 12.48
N ALA A 11 -0.57 -17.15 12.35
CA ALA A 11 0.38 -17.21 11.25
C ALA A 11 1.32 -18.40 11.46
N PHE A 12 1.32 -19.35 10.51
CA PHE A 12 2.18 -20.53 10.55
C PHE A 12 3.39 -20.36 9.65
N GLY A 13 4.59 -20.63 10.16
CA GLY A 13 5.82 -20.59 9.38
C GLY A 13 7.03 -20.41 10.29
N GLY A 14 8.22 -20.35 9.70
CA GLY A 14 9.45 -20.35 10.47
C GLY A 14 10.52 -19.46 9.87
N GLU A 15 11.52 -19.14 10.70
CA GLU A 15 12.63 -18.26 10.35
C GLU A 15 13.88 -19.04 9.91
N LYS A 16 14.92 -18.30 9.49
CA LYS A 16 16.26 -18.85 9.14
C LYS A 16 16.17 -19.81 7.95
N GLN A 17 16.65 -21.04 8.10
CA GLN A 17 16.67 -22.08 7.06
C GLN A 17 15.26 -22.50 6.63
N THR A 18 14.22 -22.16 7.40
CA THR A 18 12.82 -22.43 7.05
C THR A 18 12.26 -21.44 6.02
N GLY A 19 12.91 -20.29 5.78
CA GLY A 19 12.61 -19.41 4.65
C GLY A 19 11.71 -18.20 4.92
N GLY A 20 11.27 -17.96 6.16
CA GLY A 20 10.65 -16.70 6.60
C GLY A 20 9.18 -16.48 6.21
N GLY A 21 8.61 -17.33 5.35
CA GLY A 21 7.20 -17.23 4.94
C GLY A 21 6.21 -17.44 6.08
N ARG A 22 4.95 -17.02 5.87
CA ARG A 22 3.83 -17.27 6.78
C ARG A 22 2.54 -17.62 6.04
N GLU A 23 1.78 -18.58 6.56
CA GLU A 23 0.56 -19.14 5.97
C GLU A 23 -0.57 -19.25 7.00
N SER A 24 -1.77 -19.62 6.53
CA SER A 24 -3.00 -19.81 7.31
C SER A 24 -3.64 -18.51 7.84
N GLY A 25 -3.49 -18.22 9.14
CA GLY A 25 -4.28 -17.20 9.83
C GLY A 25 -3.62 -15.82 9.88
N SER A 26 -4.05 -14.99 10.84
CA SER A 26 -3.56 -13.62 10.99
C SER A 26 -3.67 -12.81 9.67
N ASP A 27 -2.66 -12.01 9.34
CA ASP A 27 -2.61 -11.23 8.11
C ASP A 27 -1.82 -11.88 6.97
N CYS A 28 -1.64 -13.21 7.00
CA CYS A 28 -0.93 -13.97 5.97
C CYS A 28 -1.53 -13.80 4.57
N TRP A 29 -2.84 -13.56 4.47
CA TRP A 29 -3.53 -13.25 3.21
C TRP A 29 -2.91 -12.05 2.47
N LYS A 30 -2.27 -11.11 3.19
CA LYS A 30 -1.59 -9.94 2.59
C LYS A 30 -0.44 -10.34 1.68
N GLN A 31 0.21 -11.48 1.89
CA GLN A 31 1.29 -11.97 1.02
C GLN A 31 0.78 -12.37 -0.38
N TYR A 32 -0.50 -12.72 -0.49
CA TYR A 32 -1.14 -13.12 -1.74
C TYR A 32 -1.86 -11.95 -2.45
N MET A 33 -1.72 -10.73 -1.93
CA MET A 33 -2.29 -9.52 -2.50
C MET A 33 -1.21 -8.44 -2.66
N ARG A 34 -1.41 -7.51 -3.60
CA ARG A 34 -0.52 -6.36 -3.78
C ARG A 34 -1.08 -5.12 -3.07
N ARG A 35 -0.31 -4.51 -2.18
CA ARG A 35 -0.66 -3.23 -1.54
C ARG A 35 -0.55 -2.07 -2.53
N GLN A 36 -1.50 -1.14 -2.48
CA GLN A 36 -1.43 0.16 -3.17
C GLN A 36 -1.72 1.29 -2.17
N THR A 37 -1.05 2.42 -2.33
CA THR A 37 -1.29 3.65 -1.57
C THR A 37 -1.75 4.73 -2.53
N ASN A 38 -2.97 5.22 -2.37
CA ASN A 38 -3.59 6.17 -3.29
C ASN A 38 -3.92 7.47 -2.55
N THR A 39 -3.44 8.59 -3.08
CA THR A 39 -3.85 9.94 -2.65
C THR A 39 -4.77 10.50 -3.73
N ILE A 40 -6.02 10.82 -3.36
CA ILE A 40 -7.01 11.37 -4.29
C ILE A 40 -7.23 12.83 -3.90
N ASN A 41 -6.89 13.75 -4.80
CA ASN A 41 -7.24 15.15 -4.66
C ASN A 41 -8.58 15.42 -5.36
N PHE A 42 -9.54 16.01 -4.64
CA PHE A 42 -10.85 16.39 -5.18
C PHE A 42 -10.97 17.89 -5.51
N SER A 43 -9.93 18.70 -5.26
CA SER A 43 -9.91 20.10 -5.67
C SER A 43 -9.46 20.27 -7.13
N SER A 44 -9.74 21.44 -7.70
CA SER A 44 -9.19 21.88 -8.99
C SER A 44 -7.78 22.49 -8.85
N GLU A 45 -7.26 22.58 -7.62
CA GLU A 45 -6.00 23.23 -7.32
C GLU A 45 -4.85 22.22 -7.28
N LEU A 46 -3.75 22.56 -7.96
CA LEU A 46 -2.47 21.88 -7.81
C LEU A 46 -1.46 22.87 -7.21
N PRO A 47 -0.65 22.45 -6.22
CA PRO A 47 0.38 23.32 -5.68
C PRO A 47 1.39 23.68 -6.77
N LEU A 48 1.62 24.98 -6.97
CA LEU A 48 2.57 25.48 -7.96
C LEU A 48 4.00 25.10 -7.55
N ALA A 49 4.78 24.56 -8.48
CA ALA A 49 6.18 24.27 -8.23
C ALA A 49 6.96 25.59 -8.10
N GLN A 50 7.36 25.94 -6.87
CA GLN A 50 8.09 27.18 -6.55
C GLN A 50 7.35 28.47 -6.99
N GLY A 51 6.03 28.43 -7.12
CA GLY A 51 5.23 29.56 -7.60
C GLY A 51 5.28 29.78 -9.12
N ILE A 52 5.82 28.85 -9.90
CA ILE A 52 5.84 28.91 -11.37
C ILE A 52 4.47 28.48 -11.90
N GLU A 53 3.84 29.33 -12.72
CA GLU A 53 2.61 29.03 -13.45
C GLU A 53 2.94 28.30 -14.76
N PHE A 54 2.41 27.08 -14.93
CA PHE A 54 2.61 26.27 -16.12
C PHE A 54 1.38 26.39 -17.04
N GLY A 55 1.43 27.26 -18.05
CA GLY A 55 0.37 27.47 -19.04
C GLY A 55 0.65 28.70 -19.94
N THR A 56 0.00 28.78 -21.11
CA THR A 56 -0.03 30.02 -21.91
C THR A 56 -1.05 31.00 -21.32
N PRO A 57 -0.82 32.32 -21.40
CA PRO A 57 -1.84 33.28 -21.02
C PRO A 57 -3.02 33.10 -21.99
N ASP A 58 -4.17 32.70 -21.45
CA ASP A 58 -5.49 32.73 -22.09
C ASP A 58 -6.05 31.45 -22.80
N GLU A 59 -5.69 30.23 -22.38
CA GLU A 59 -6.57 29.07 -22.66
C GLU A 59 -6.62 28.11 -21.46
N GLY A 60 -7.73 28.14 -20.72
CA GLY A 60 -8.09 27.12 -19.74
C GLY A 60 -7.62 27.40 -18.31
N SER A 61 -8.03 28.53 -17.74
CA SER A 61 -8.08 28.63 -16.28
C SER A 61 -8.96 27.50 -15.76
N ALA A 62 -8.46 26.76 -14.76
CA ALA A 62 -9.18 25.68 -14.11
C ALA A 62 -10.36 26.24 -13.29
N THR A 63 -11.40 26.67 -14.00
CA THR A 63 -12.76 26.76 -13.50
C THR A 63 -13.52 25.55 -14.05
N ALA A 64 -13.35 24.43 -13.37
CA ALA A 64 -14.34 23.36 -13.21
C ALA A 64 -14.05 22.67 -11.87
#